data_AF-E7NAV1-F1
#
_entry.id   AF-E7NAV1-F1
#
_cell.length_a   1.000
_cell.length_b   1.000
_cell.length_c   1.000
_cell.angle_alpha   90.00
_cell.angle_beta   90.00
_cell.angle_gamma   90.00
#
_symmetry.space_group_name_H-M   'P 1'
#
loop_
_entity.id
_entity.type
_entity.pdbx_description
1 polymer ?
#
loop_
_entity_poly.entity_id
_entity_poly.type
_entity_poly.pdbx_seq_one_letter_code
_entity_poly.pdbx_strand_id
1 'polypeptide(L)'
;RPPVGTRKSSTARETARAGVQTGTQSERYAAEGIQLLVCDTDDEARVLAAAVALAGRGEEAELTELARRAWSAAAGLRTIALNGAQADAEAVARAVASALRPSDELLTVITGRNAGRDVGALAASAAVGARGHVIGEDVEVAVHAGGQEHPDVLIAIE
;
A
#
# COMPACT_ATOMS: atom_id res chain seq x y z
N ARG A 1 31.96 -45.18 -1.58
CA ARG A 1 31.52 -44.96 -2.98
C ARG A 1 30.44 -45.99 -3.28
N PRO A 2 29.24 -45.71 -3.85
CA PRO A 2 28.52 -44.46 -4.19
C PRO A 2 27.13 -44.35 -3.47
N PRO A 3 26.13 -43.53 -3.89
CA PRO A 3 26.08 -42.08 -3.77
C PRO A 3 24.88 -41.50 -2.96
N VAL A 4 25.02 -40.21 -2.65
CA VAL A 4 24.07 -39.27 -2.01
C VAL A 4 22.74 -39.17 -2.75
N GLY A 5 21.65 -39.30 -2.00
CA GLY A 5 20.28 -39.08 -2.47
C GLY A 5 19.95 -37.59 -2.59
N THR A 6 19.57 -37.21 -3.81
CA THR A 6 18.99 -35.92 -4.17
C THR A 6 17.61 -35.74 -3.54
N ARG A 7 17.38 -34.63 -2.82
CA ARG A 7 16.02 -34.15 -2.52
C ARG A 7 15.88 -32.64 -2.75
N LYS A 8 15.12 -32.37 -3.82
CA LYS A 8 14.14 -31.29 -4.03
C LYS A 8 14.63 -29.86 -4.34
N SER A 9 15.09 -29.70 -5.59
CA SER A 9 14.90 -28.48 -6.40
C SER A 9 13.52 -28.53 -7.07
N SER A 10 12.44 -28.44 -6.29
CA SER A 10 11.06 -28.46 -6.83
C SER A 10 10.36 -27.10 -6.78
N THR A 11 10.73 -26.19 -5.87
CA THR A 11 10.05 -24.89 -5.74
C THR A 11 10.42 -23.92 -6.87
N ALA A 12 11.67 -23.88 -7.31
CA ALA A 12 12.12 -22.98 -8.39
C ALA A 12 11.56 -23.36 -9.78
N ARG A 13 11.22 -24.64 -10.01
CA ARG A 13 10.57 -25.08 -11.26
C ARG A 13 9.06 -24.89 -11.24
N GLU A 14 8.46 -24.84 -10.05
CA GLU A 14 7.03 -24.63 -9.86
C GLU A 14 6.67 -23.14 -10.06
N THR A 15 7.49 -22.21 -9.56
CA THR A 15 7.36 -20.77 -9.86
C THR A 15 7.63 -20.44 -11.33
N ALA A 16 8.62 -21.08 -11.96
CA ALA A 16 8.87 -20.91 -13.40
C ALA A 16 7.72 -21.47 -14.27
N ARG A 17 7.04 -22.55 -13.85
CA ARG A 17 5.86 -23.08 -14.54
C ARG A 17 4.62 -22.22 -14.33
N ALA A 18 4.44 -21.64 -13.16
CA ALA A 18 3.38 -20.66 -12.91
C ALA A 18 3.54 -19.44 -13.85
N GLY A 19 4.75 -18.89 -13.98
CA GLY A 19 5.03 -17.76 -14.89
C GLY A 19 4.79 -18.08 -16.38
N VAL A 20 5.04 -19.33 -16.82
CA VAL A 20 4.79 -19.77 -18.21
C VAL A 20 3.29 -20.02 -18.47
N GLN A 21 2.51 -20.42 -17.45
CA GLN A 21 1.05 -20.56 -17.58
C GLN A 21 0.35 -19.19 -17.65
N THR A 22 0.82 -18.20 -16.89
CA THR A 22 0.31 -16.81 -16.94
C THR A 22 0.44 -16.20 -18.34
N GLY A 23 1.55 -16.47 -19.06
CA GLY A 23 1.76 -15.97 -20.42
C GLY A 23 0.65 -16.38 -21.40
N THR A 24 0.10 -17.59 -21.28
CA THR A 24 -0.98 -18.10 -22.16
C THR A 24 -2.38 -17.60 -21.80
N GLN A 25 -2.55 -17.03 -20.61
CA GLN A 25 -3.78 -16.36 -20.18
C GLN A 25 -3.74 -14.89 -20.56
N SER A 26 -2.62 -14.20 -20.31
CA SER A 26 -2.42 -12.80 -20.67
C SER A 26 -2.62 -12.53 -22.17
N GLU A 27 -2.18 -13.44 -23.05
CA GLU A 27 -2.43 -13.35 -24.50
C GLU A 27 -3.91 -13.50 -24.89
N ARG A 28 -4.68 -14.31 -24.14
CA ARG A 28 -6.13 -14.49 -24.38
C ARG A 28 -6.92 -13.26 -23.93
N TYR A 29 -6.59 -12.70 -22.78
CA TYR A 29 -7.20 -11.47 -22.29
C TYR A 29 -6.87 -10.26 -23.20
N ALA A 30 -5.63 -10.16 -23.69
CA ALA A 30 -5.23 -9.11 -24.62
C ALA A 30 -6.01 -9.17 -25.97
N ALA A 31 -6.29 -10.38 -26.48
CA ALA A 31 -7.08 -10.56 -27.70
C ALA A 31 -8.57 -10.18 -27.53
N GLU A 32 -9.08 -10.21 -26.30
CA GLU A 32 -10.43 -9.75 -25.93
C GLU A 32 -10.47 -8.27 -25.53
N GLY A 33 -9.34 -7.55 -25.65
CA GLY A 33 -9.22 -6.14 -25.25
C GLY A 33 -9.13 -5.93 -23.73
N ILE A 34 -8.99 -7.00 -22.95
CA ILE A 34 -8.89 -7.00 -21.49
C ILE A 34 -7.41 -6.84 -21.10
N GLN A 35 -7.05 -5.68 -20.55
CA GLN A 35 -5.72 -5.47 -19.98
C GLN A 35 -5.64 -6.11 -18.59
N LEU A 36 -4.79 -7.12 -18.44
CA LEU A 36 -4.46 -7.70 -17.15
C LEU A 36 -3.35 -6.84 -16.51
N LEU A 37 -3.72 -5.94 -15.62
CA LEU A 37 -2.76 -5.19 -14.81
C LEU A 37 -2.42 -6.01 -13.57
N VAL A 38 -1.19 -6.50 -13.51
CA VAL A 38 -0.63 -7.10 -12.28
C VAL A 38 0.01 -5.95 -11.52
N CYS A 39 -0.74 -5.39 -10.57
CA CYS A 39 -0.20 -4.41 -9.64
C CYS A 39 0.60 -5.12 -8.56
N ASP A 40 1.75 -4.57 -8.18
CA ASP A 40 2.32 -4.89 -6.87
C ASP A 40 1.35 -4.38 -5.80
N THR A 41 1.31 -5.03 -4.65
CA THR A 41 0.47 -4.63 -3.53
C THR A 41 0.79 -3.20 -3.06
N ASP A 42 2.04 -2.77 -3.22
CA ASP A 42 2.45 -1.38 -2.97
C ASP A 42 1.73 -0.38 -3.90
N ASP A 43 1.53 -0.73 -5.17
CA ASP A 43 0.82 0.13 -6.13
C ASP A 43 -0.69 0.15 -5.83
N GLU A 44 -1.27 -0.99 -5.45
CA GLU A 44 -2.68 -1.06 -5.04
C GLU A 44 -2.96 -0.21 -3.80
N ALA A 45 -2.08 -0.30 -2.80
CA ALA A 45 -2.20 0.47 -1.57
C ALA A 45 -1.95 1.97 -1.81
N ARG A 46 -1.07 2.33 -2.75
CA ARG A 46 -0.92 3.72 -3.22
C ARG A 46 -2.16 4.26 -3.92
N VAL A 47 -2.77 3.46 -4.79
CA VAL A 47 -4.00 3.84 -5.50
C VAL A 47 -5.16 3.95 -4.52
N LEU A 48 -5.25 3.06 -3.52
CA LEU A 48 -6.24 3.17 -2.45
C LEU A 48 -6.04 4.46 -1.64
N ALA A 49 -4.80 4.78 -1.24
CA ALA A 49 -4.52 6.02 -0.53
C ALA A 49 -4.88 7.26 -1.36
N ALA A 50 -4.58 7.25 -2.66
CA ALA A 50 -4.98 8.33 -3.55
C ALA A 50 -6.50 8.41 -3.76
N ALA A 51 -7.19 7.27 -3.82
CA ALA A 51 -8.64 7.23 -3.89
C ALA A 51 -9.29 7.82 -2.62
N VAL A 52 -8.69 7.59 -1.44
CA VAL A 52 -9.11 8.22 -0.18
C VAL A 52 -8.96 9.73 -0.25
N ALA A 53 -7.81 10.23 -0.72
CA ALA A 53 -7.58 11.66 -0.95
C ALA A 53 -8.61 12.31 -1.91
N LEU A 54 -9.11 11.53 -2.87
CA LEU A 54 -10.11 11.97 -3.84
C LEU A 54 -11.56 11.85 -3.32
N ALA A 55 -11.83 10.95 -2.36
CA ALA A 55 -13.19 10.66 -1.89
C ALA A 55 -13.86 11.86 -1.21
N GLY A 56 -13.08 12.78 -0.63
CA GLY A 56 -13.58 14.04 -0.07
C GLY A 56 -14.00 15.09 -1.10
N ARG A 57 -13.73 14.88 -2.41
CA ARG A 57 -13.90 15.90 -3.46
C ARG A 57 -15.25 15.86 -4.21
N GLY A 58 -16.16 14.96 -3.84
CA GLY A 58 -17.60 15.07 -4.15
C GLY A 58 -18.01 15.07 -5.63
N GLU A 59 -17.53 14.12 -6.44
CA GLU A 59 -17.95 13.99 -7.85
C GLU A 59 -18.38 12.56 -8.21
N GLU A 60 -19.55 12.42 -8.86
CA GLU A 60 -19.92 11.20 -9.58
C GLU A 60 -19.03 11.05 -10.82
N ALA A 61 -18.04 10.18 -10.75
CA ALA A 61 -17.18 9.85 -11.88
C ALA A 61 -17.23 8.36 -12.18
N GLU A 62 -17.08 8.02 -13.45
CA GLU A 62 -16.90 6.62 -13.85
C GLU A 62 -15.65 6.03 -13.17
N LEU A 63 -15.71 4.74 -12.81
CA LEU A 63 -14.64 4.04 -12.11
C LEU A 63 -13.28 4.17 -12.83
N THR A 64 -13.28 4.14 -14.16
CA THR A 64 -12.08 4.32 -14.99
C THR A 64 -11.46 5.71 -14.82
N GLU A 65 -12.29 6.74 -14.75
CA GLU A 65 -11.85 8.12 -14.54
C GLU A 65 -11.38 8.35 -13.11
N LEU A 66 -12.05 7.74 -12.13
CA LEU A 66 -11.57 7.73 -10.74
C LEU A 66 -10.22 7.02 -10.62
N ALA A 67 -10.04 5.86 -11.26
CA ALA A 67 -8.78 5.12 -11.24
C ALA A 67 -7.64 5.93 -11.88
N ARG A 68 -7.90 6.59 -13.00
CA ARG A 68 -6.92 7.47 -13.66
C ARG A 68 -6.52 8.66 -12.77
N ARG A 69 -7.51 9.29 -12.12
CA ARG A 69 -7.25 10.40 -11.18
C ARG A 69 -6.51 9.92 -9.94
N ALA A 70 -6.89 8.78 -9.36
CA ALA A 70 -6.20 8.16 -8.24
C ALA A 70 -4.75 7.83 -8.62
N TRP A 71 -4.51 7.27 -9.80
CA TRP A 71 -3.15 7.03 -10.29
C TRP A 71 -2.33 8.33 -10.43
N SER A 72 -2.93 9.38 -11.01
CA SER A 72 -2.27 10.68 -11.14
C SER A 72 -1.99 11.34 -9.79
N ALA A 73 -2.93 11.25 -8.85
CA ALA A 73 -2.79 11.77 -7.49
C ALA A 73 -1.75 10.96 -6.70
N ALA A 74 -1.68 9.64 -6.90
CA ALA A 74 -0.69 8.76 -6.30
C ALA A 74 0.75 9.15 -6.66
N ALA A 75 0.98 9.89 -7.76
CA ALA A 75 2.29 10.42 -8.11
C ALA A 75 2.77 11.55 -7.19
N GLY A 76 1.83 12.28 -6.55
CA GLY A 76 2.12 13.33 -5.58
C GLY A 76 2.34 12.82 -4.15
N LEU A 77 1.91 11.60 -3.85
CA LEU A 77 2.00 11.02 -2.51
C LEU A 77 3.43 10.61 -2.15
N ARG A 78 3.81 10.90 -0.90
CA ARG A 78 5.01 10.33 -0.28
C ARG A 78 4.64 9.06 0.45
N THR A 79 5.22 7.94 0.05
CA THR A 79 4.90 6.62 0.61
C THR A 79 6.06 6.03 1.39
N ILE A 80 5.76 5.39 2.52
CA ILE A 80 6.72 4.67 3.36
C ILE A 80 6.16 3.27 3.62
N ALA A 81 6.85 2.25 3.11
CA ALA A 81 6.53 0.85 3.37
C ALA A 81 7.33 0.34 4.58
N LEU A 82 6.64 -0.24 5.56
CA LEU A 82 7.23 -0.73 6.80
C LEU A 82 6.93 -2.22 6.96
N ASN A 83 7.95 -3.00 7.34
CA ASN A 83 7.85 -4.44 7.51
C ASN A 83 8.52 -4.90 8.82
N GLY A 84 8.05 -6.01 9.36
CA GLY A 84 8.58 -6.63 10.58
C GLY A 84 8.66 -5.64 11.73
N ALA A 85 9.85 -5.47 12.31
CA ALA A 85 10.06 -4.56 13.45
C ALA A 85 9.78 -3.08 13.12
N GLN A 86 9.80 -2.68 11.85
CA GLN A 86 9.46 -1.31 11.45
C GLN A 86 7.94 -1.07 11.44
N ALA A 87 7.16 -2.15 11.34
CA ALA A 87 5.69 -2.13 11.38
C ALA A 87 5.13 -2.30 12.81
N ASP A 88 6.00 -2.34 13.82
CA ASP A 88 5.61 -2.20 15.22
C ASP A 88 4.93 -0.85 15.45
N ALA A 89 3.90 -0.81 16.31
CA ALA A 89 3.06 0.37 16.46
C ALA A 89 3.84 1.62 16.93
N GLU A 90 4.84 1.44 17.79
CA GLU A 90 5.69 2.53 18.27
C GLU A 90 6.67 3.00 17.18
N ALA A 91 7.16 2.06 16.36
CA ALA A 91 8.00 2.38 15.23
C ALA A 91 7.23 3.15 14.15
N VAL A 92 5.98 2.76 13.88
CA VAL A 92 5.07 3.46 12.96
C VAL A 92 4.77 4.85 13.48
N ALA A 93 4.42 5.01 14.76
CA ALA A 93 4.17 6.31 15.38
C ALA A 93 5.37 7.27 15.22
N ARG A 94 6.58 6.77 15.46
CA ARG A 94 7.82 7.55 15.23
C ARG A 94 8.02 7.90 13.75
N ALA A 95 7.77 6.95 12.85
CA ALA A 95 7.87 7.19 11.41
C ALA A 95 6.91 8.31 10.97
N VAL A 96 5.64 8.25 11.40
CA VAL A 96 4.62 9.29 11.13
C VAL A 96 5.07 10.65 11.66
N ALA A 97 5.45 10.74 12.93
CA ALA A 97 5.89 12.00 13.53
C ALA A 97 7.13 12.60 12.84
N SER A 98 8.00 11.76 12.28
CA SER A 98 9.19 12.21 11.56
C SER A 98 8.93 12.60 10.10
N ALA A 99 7.90 12.02 9.48
CA ALA A 99 7.63 12.15 8.05
C ALA A 99 6.64 13.28 7.73
N LEU A 100 5.76 13.60 8.68
CA LEU A 100 4.79 14.68 8.54
C LEU A 100 5.46 16.06 8.53
N ARG A 101 4.97 16.89 7.62
CA ARG A 101 5.36 18.28 7.40
C ARG A 101 4.15 19.18 7.70
N PRO A 102 4.38 20.47 8.02
CA PRO A 102 3.28 21.40 8.26
C PRO A 102 2.33 21.61 7.08
N SER A 103 2.77 21.33 5.86
CA SER A 103 1.96 21.46 4.64
C SER A 103 1.08 20.24 4.35
N ASP A 104 1.20 19.16 5.10
CA ASP A 104 0.59 17.88 4.71
C ASP A 104 -0.89 17.81 5.10
N GLU A 105 -1.76 17.56 4.15
CA GLU A 105 -3.21 17.68 4.35
C GLU A 105 -3.83 16.35 4.76
N LEU A 106 -3.26 15.22 4.30
CA LEU A 106 -3.79 13.89 4.54
C LEU A 106 -2.69 12.89 4.91
N LEU A 107 -2.97 12.08 5.94
CA LEU A 107 -2.19 10.94 6.37
C LEU A 107 -3.04 9.67 6.24
N THR A 108 -2.71 8.82 5.27
CA THR A 108 -3.36 7.51 5.11
C THR A 108 -2.45 6.40 5.64
N VAL A 109 -2.99 5.55 6.50
CA VAL A 109 -2.31 4.37 7.06
C VAL A 109 -3.06 3.11 6.64
N ILE A 110 -2.38 2.21 5.94
CA ILE A 110 -2.94 0.94 5.48
C ILE A 110 -2.23 -0.19 6.20
N THR A 111 -2.96 -0.89 7.07
CA THR A 111 -2.46 -2.04 7.83
C THR A 111 -2.65 -3.34 7.04
N GLY A 112 -1.56 -4.08 6.87
CA GLY A 112 -1.54 -5.40 6.25
C GLY A 112 -1.95 -6.50 7.23
N ARG A 113 -1.94 -7.75 6.78
CA ARG A 113 -2.38 -8.91 7.57
C ARG A 113 -1.56 -9.13 8.83
N ASN A 114 -0.29 -8.74 8.83
CA ASN A 114 0.62 -8.94 9.96
C ASN A 114 0.79 -7.70 10.84
N ALA A 115 0.08 -6.60 10.54
CA ALA A 115 0.18 -5.38 11.34
C ALA A 115 -0.32 -5.59 12.77
N GLY A 116 0.34 -4.95 13.74
CA GLY A 116 -0.13 -4.91 15.11
C GLY A 116 -1.49 -4.19 15.23
N ARG A 117 -2.33 -4.63 16.17
CA ARG A 117 -3.70 -4.09 16.36
C ARG A 117 -3.72 -2.58 16.67
N ASP A 118 -2.69 -2.07 17.33
CA ASP A 118 -2.64 -0.69 17.81
C ASP A 118 -1.97 0.27 16.82
N VAL A 119 -1.43 -0.23 15.70
CA VAL A 119 -0.71 0.56 14.69
C VAL A 119 -1.53 1.77 14.23
N GLY A 120 -2.79 1.55 13.86
CA GLY A 120 -3.65 2.62 13.35
C GLY A 120 -3.93 3.72 14.38
N ALA A 121 -4.19 3.32 15.63
CA ALA A 121 -4.49 4.25 16.71
C ALA A 121 -3.25 5.08 17.13
N LEU A 122 -2.09 4.44 17.18
CA LEU A 122 -0.83 5.13 17.52
C LEU A 122 -0.32 6.02 16.38
N ALA A 123 -0.52 5.61 15.12
CA ALA A 123 -0.24 6.47 13.97
C ALA A 123 -1.11 7.74 13.97
N ALA A 124 -2.42 7.61 14.22
CA ALA A 124 -3.32 8.76 14.33
C ALA A 124 -2.93 9.67 15.50
N SER A 125 -2.64 9.09 16.66
CA SER A 125 -2.20 9.84 17.84
C SER A 125 -0.89 10.59 17.58
N ALA A 126 0.05 9.97 16.86
CA ALA A 126 1.31 10.59 16.46
C ALA A 126 1.11 11.75 15.48
N ALA A 127 0.19 11.63 14.53
CA ALA A 127 -0.14 12.69 13.58
C ALA A 127 -0.69 13.94 14.29
N VAL A 128 -1.62 13.75 15.24
CA VAL A 128 -2.14 14.82 16.08
C VAL A 128 -1.03 15.43 16.96
N GLY A 129 -0.18 14.59 17.56
CA GLY A 129 0.93 15.04 18.39
C GLY A 129 2.00 15.83 17.61
N ALA A 130 2.27 15.47 16.36
CA ALA A 130 3.25 16.13 15.50
C ALA A 130 2.82 17.55 15.08
N ARG A 131 1.51 17.80 15.00
CA ARG A 131 0.95 19.11 14.64
C ARG A 131 1.12 20.17 15.74
N GLY A 132 1.18 19.78 17.03
CA GLY A 132 1.20 20.72 18.14
C GLY A 132 -0.02 21.67 18.14
N HIS A 133 -0.11 22.64 19.06
CA HIS A 133 -1.19 23.65 19.10
C HIS A 133 -1.06 24.71 17.98
N VAL A 134 -0.65 24.33 16.77
CA VAL A 134 -0.50 25.24 15.63
C VAL A 134 -1.90 25.55 15.09
N ILE A 135 -2.26 26.83 15.06
CA ILE A 135 -3.53 27.28 14.48
C ILE A 135 -3.46 27.11 12.96
N GLY A 136 -4.15 26.10 12.44
CA GLY A 136 -4.27 25.70 11.03
C GLY A 136 -5.28 24.55 10.89
N GLU A 137 -5.50 24.05 9.69
CA GLU A 137 -6.33 22.83 9.49
C GLU A 137 -5.56 21.61 10.02
N ASP A 138 -6.26 20.77 10.80
CA ASP A 138 -5.72 19.51 11.29
C ASP A 138 -5.42 18.58 10.10
N VAL A 139 -4.36 17.77 10.19
CA VAL A 139 -4.11 16.73 9.20
C VAL A 139 -5.24 15.70 9.27
N GLU A 140 -5.88 15.41 8.14
CA GLU A 140 -6.87 14.35 8.07
C GLU A 140 -6.17 13.00 8.21
N VAL A 141 -6.71 12.10 9.05
CA VAL A 141 -6.13 10.77 9.25
C VAL A 141 -7.11 9.69 8.84
N ALA A 142 -6.76 8.94 7.80
CA ALA A 142 -7.50 7.77 7.34
C ALA A 142 -6.74 6.48 7.69
N VAL A 143 -7.41 5.54 8.35
CA VAL A 143 -6.83 4.24 8.73
C VAL A 143 -7.64 3.12 8.11
N HIS A 144 -6.97 2.26 7.34
CA HIS A 144 -7.59 1.14 6.63
C HIS A 144 -6.88 -0.18 6.95
N ALA A 145 -7.66 -1.26 7.00
CA ALA A 145 -7.14 -2.62 7.00
C ALA A 145 -7.12 -3.14 5.56
N GLY A 146 -5.97 -3.03 4.90
CA GLY A 146 -5.80 -3.43 3.50
C GLY A 146 -5.63 -4.94 3.31
N GLY A 147 -5.37 -5.68 4.39
CA GLY A 147 -5.38 -7.16 4.37
C GLY A 147 -4.32 -7.77 3.44
N GLN A 148 -3.31 -6.99 3.08
CA GLN A 148 -2.22 -7.41 2.22
C GLN A 148 -1.11 -8.19 2.95
N GLU A 149 -0.32 -9.00 2.22
CA GLU A 149 0.82 -9.73 2.80
C GLU A 149 2.03 -8.85 3.06
N HIS A 150 2.35 -7.96 2.12
CA HIS A 150 3.42 -6.98 2.21
C HIS A 150 2.99 -5.67 1.53
N PRO A 151 3.35 -4.50 2.06
CA PRO A 151 4.05 -4.30 3.32
C PRO A 151 3.11 -4.51 4.50
N ASP A 152 3.68 -4.82 5.66
CA ASP A 152 2.90 -4.96 6.90
C ASP A 152 2.17 -3.65 7.24
N VAL A 153 2.77 -2.49 6.95
CA VAL A 153 2.12 -1.18 7.02
C VAL A 153 2.59 -0.31 5.86
N LEU A 154 1.65 0.31 5.14
CA LEU A 154 1.94 1.41 4.22
C LEU A 154 1.45 2.73 4.81
N ILE A 155 2.34 3.73 4.80
CA ILE A 155 1.99 5.12 5.10
C ILE A 155 2.01 5.90 3.79
N ALA A 156 0.98 6.68 3.53
CA ALA A 156 0.92 7.63 2.43
C ALA A 156 0.58 9.02 2.96
N ILE A 157 1.32 10.03 2.50
CA ILE A 157 1.18 11.42 2.93
C ILE A 157 1.02 12.29 1.68
N GLU A 158 -0.02 13.12 1.67
CA GLU A 158 -0.26 14.19 0.68
C GLU A 158 0.31 15.52 1.20
#